data_AF-A0A5N5TKD3-F1
#
_entry.id   AF-A0A5N5TKD3-F1
#
_cell.length_a   1.000
_cell.length_b   1.000
_cell.length_c   1.000
_cell.angle_alpha   90.00
_cell.angle_beta   90.00
_cell.angle_gamma   90.00
#
_symmetry.space_group_name_H-M   'P 1'
#
loop_
_entity.id
_entity.type
_entity.pdbx_description
1 polymer ?
#
loop_
_entity_poly.entity_id
_entity_poly.type
_entity_poly.pdbx_seq_one_letter_code
_entity_poly.pdbx_strand_id
1 'polypeptide(L)'
;MPIFLNANALDIWSAGVVLLCLASGRCSFFRPVDDISSLAEITTVFGTKTMKKIAANLEKLFTCSEEVPPLDLRLICEKLRANSSVKLDTDVRKLNDNCCEGCKQGIWDCICLVGKSNQMGKNLSALPKAFIDSKSVSTESDRETLSSTKNEVPYPMSLYDLLYKMLDTNSSTRISAKKALLHPFFEECLKLD
;
A
#
# COMPACT_ATOMS: atom_id res chain seq x y z
N MET A 1 1.99 32.68 -7.14
CA MET A 1 2.58 31.68 -8.06
C MET A 1 2.41 30.27 -7.47
N PRO A 2 1.51 29.42 -7.97
CA PRO A 2 1.39 28.03 -7.51
C PRO A 2 1.54 26.93 -8.59
N ILE A 3 1.73 27.27 -9.88
CA ILE A 3 1.63 26.28 -10.97
C ILE A 3 2.80 25.28 -10.97
N PHE A 4 4.03 25.70 -10.64
CA PHE A 4 5.21 24.83 -10.68
C PHE A 4 5.27 23.79 -9.54
N LEU A 5 4.61 24.02 -8.40
CA LEU A 5 4.63 23.08 -7.29
C LEU A 5 3.82 21.80 -7.61
N ASN A 6 2.78 21.95 -8.43
CA ASN A 6 1.90 20.85 -8.82
C ASN A 6 2.55 19.90 -9.83
N ALA A 7 3.34 20.43 -10.78
CA ALA A 7 4.03 19.61 -11.77
C ALA A 7 5.04 18.64 -11.12
N ASN A 8 5.89 19.16 -10.23
CA ASN A 8 6.87 18.34 -9.52
C ASN A 8 6.22 17.24 -8.68
N ALA A 9 5.08 17.52 -8.04
CA ALA A 9 4.35 16.52 -7.28
C ALA A 9 3.71 15.47 -8.20
N LEU A 10 3.23 15.85 -9.38
CA LEU A 10 2.66 14.95 -10.38
C LEU A 10 3.72 14.00 -10.97
N ASP A 11 4.92 14.49 -11.22
CA ASP A 11 6.04 13.66 -11.69
C ASP A 11 6.43 12.59 -10.65
N ILE A 12 6.42 12.95 -9.36
CA ILE A 12 6.66 11.98 -8.28
C ILE A 12 5.55 10.94 -8.18
N TRP A 13 4.29 11.34 -8.37
CA TRP A 13 3.19 10.39 -8.43
C TRP A 13 3.39 9.39 -9.59
N SER A 14 3.71 9.90 -10.78
CA SER A 14 3.98 9.08 -11.97
C SER A 14 5.14 8.11 -11.73
N ALA A 15 6.24 8.58 -11.13
CA ALA A 15 7.36 7.72 -10.73
C ALA A 15 6.94 6.66 -9.69
N GLY A 16 6.02 7.00 -8.77
CA GLY A 16 5.44 6.07 -7.82
C GLY A 16 4.59 4.99 -8.50
N VAL A 17 3.82 5.34 -9.54
CA VAL A 17 3.05 4.37 -10.33
C VAL A 17 4.00 3.44 -11.11
N VAL A 18 5.10 3.97 -11.66
CA VAL A 18 6.14 3.13 -12.29
C VAL A 18 6.75 2.17 -11.26
N LEU A 19 7.07 2.66 -10.06
CA LEU A 19 7.59 1.81 -8.97
C LEU A 19 6.57 0.75 -8.54
N LEU A 20 5.28 1.08 -8.50
CA LEU A 20 4.19 0.14 -8.23
C LEU A 20 4.11 -0.96 -9.31
N CYS A 21 4.25 -0.59 -10.58
CA CYS A 21 4.34 -1.53 -11.69
C CYS A 21 5.53 -2.50 -11.51
N LEU A 22 6.71 -1.96 -11.17
CA LEU A 22 7.92 -2.76 -10.91
C LEU A 22 7.73 -3.70 -9.70
N ALA A 23 7.16 -3.19 -8.60
CA ALA A 23 6.97 -3.94 -7.35
C ALA A 23 5.88 -5.04 -7.49
N SER A 24 4.83 -4.78 -8.25
CA SER A 24 3.76 -5.76 -8.54
C SER A 24 4.10 -6.74 -9.67
N GLY A 25 5.12 -6.44 -10.48
CA GLY A 25 5.48 -7.24 -11.66
C GLY A 25 4.50 -7.07 -12.82
N ARG A 26 3.76 -5.95 -12.87
CA ARG A 26 2.77 -5.65 -13.91
C ARG A 26 3.14 -4.34 -14.60
N CYS A 27 3.11 -4.31 -15.93
CA CYS A 27 3.40 -3.09 -16.70
C CYS A 27 2.25 -2.07 -16.68
N SER A 28 1.01 -2.52 -16.49
CA SER A 28 -0.18 -1.67 -16.38
C SER A 28 -0.92 -2.01 -15.10
N PHE A 29 -0.53 -1.36 -14.00
CA PHE A 29 -1.19 -1.53 -12.71
C PHE A 29 -2.63 -1.03 -12.76
N PHE A 30 -2.81 0.21 -13.21
CA PHE A 30 -4.12 0.78 -13.56
C PHE A 30 -4.40 0.52 -15.04
N ARG A 31 -5.62 0.06 -15.39
CA ARG A 31 -6.05 -0.17 -16.78
C ARG A 31 -7.44 0.43 -17.06
N PRO A 32 -7.63 1.73 -16.77
CA PRO A 32 -8.91 2.37 -16.95
C PRO A 32 -9.18 2.64 -18.43
N VAL A 33 -10.47 2.64 -18.81
CA VAL A 33 -10.92 2.98 -20.16
C VAL A 33 -11.17 4.49 -20.35
N ASP A 34 -11.32 5.22 -19.24
CA ASP A 34 -11.60 6.66 -19.19
C ASP A 34 -11.16 7.27 -17.84
N ASP A 35 -11.22 8.59 -17.70
CA ASP A 35 -10.77 9.30 -16.48
C ASP A 35 -11.62 8.99 -15.24
N ILE A 36 -12.91 8.71 -15.39
CA ILE A 36 -13.81 8.35 -14.28
C ILE A 36 -13.45 6.94 -13.80
N SER A 37 -13.22 6.01 -14.72
CA SER A 37 -12.69 4.68 -14.39
C SER A 37 -11.31 4.77 -13.73
N SER A 38 -10.45 5.69 -14.19
CA SER A 38 -9.13 5.94 -13.58
C SER A 38 -9.28 6.40 -12.13
N LEU A 39 -10.17 7.34 -11.89
CA LEU A 39 -10.46 7.85 -10.56
C LEU A 39 -11.09 6.76 -9.67
N ALA A 40 -11.93 5.89 -10.21
CA ALA A 40 -12.52 4.76 -9.50
C ALA A 40 -11.47 3.72 -9.10
N GLU A 41 -10.53 3.37 -9.99
CA GLU A 41 -9.44 2.45 -9.67
C GLU A 41 -8.50 3.03 -8.59
N ILE A 42 -8.12 4.30 -8.72
CA ILE A 42 -7.34 5.02 -7.69
C ILE A 42 -8.09 5.03 -6.37
N THR A 43 -9.39 5.35 -6.39
CA THR A 43 -10.23 5.39 -5.18
C THR A 43 -10.34 4.01 -4.52
N THR A 44 -10.39 2.94 -5.32
CA THR A 44 -10.40 1.56 -4.80
C THR A 44 -9.11 1.25 -4.05
N VAL A 45 -7.96 1.73 -4.52
CA VAL A 45 -6.66 1.52 -3.87
C VAL A 45 -6.52 2.36 -2.59
N PHE A 46 -6.82 3.65 -2.63
CA PHE A 46 -6.57 4.58 -1.51
C PHE A 46 -7.77 4.78 -0.57
N GLY A 47 -8.91 4.18 -0.90
CA GLY A 47 -10.14 4.24 -0.12
C GLY A 47 -10.94 5.52 -0.32
N THR A 48 -12.25 5.41 -0.16
CA THR A 48 -13.20 6.51 -0.40
C THR A 48 -13.05 7.66 0.60
N LYS A 49 -12.77 7.36 1.88
CA LYS A 49 -12.64 8.37 2.93
C LYS A 49 -11.49 9.33 2.66
N THR A 50 -10.34 8.80 2.22
CA THR A 50 -9.16 9.57 1.83
C THR A 50 -9.50 10.49 0.65
N MET A 51 -10.13 9.94 -0.39
CA MET A 51 -10.49 10.69 -1.60
C MET A 51 -11.53 11.79 -1.32
N LYS A 52 -12.54 11.52 -0.49
CA LYS A 52 -13.52 12.54 -0.04
C LYS A 52 -12.83 13.70 0.68
N LYS A 53 -11.88 13.42 1.58
CA LYS A 53 -11.11 14.45 2.32
C LYS A 53 -10.30 15.33 1.38
N ILE A 54 -9.67 14.74 0.36
CA ILE A 54 -8.85 15.49 -0.59
C ILE A 54 -9.69 16.34 -1.52
N ALA A 55 -10.80 15.79 -2.02
CA ALA A 55 -11.75 16.56 -2.82
C ALA A 55 -12.25 17.79 -2.05
N ALA A 56 -12.60 17.62 -0.77
CA ALA A 56 -13.00 18.73 0.09
C ALA A 56 -11.89 19.79 0.24
N ASN A 57 -10.63 19.38 0.42
CA ASN A 57 -9.48 20.30 0.48
C ASN A 57 -9.22 21.06 -0.84
N LEU A 58 -9.70 20.52 -1.96
CA LEU A 58 -9.61 21.13 -3.29
C LEU A 58 -10.90 21.88 -3.67
N GLU A 59 -11.83 22.05 -2.72
CA GLU A 59 -13.15 22.65 -2.95
C GLU A 59 -13.95 21.94 -4.05
N LYS A 60 -13.80 20.61 -4.15
CA LYS A 60 -14.52 19.73 -5.07
C LYS A 60 -15.45 18.80 -4.31
N LEU A 61 -16.59 18.48 -4.94
CA LEU A 61 -17.49 17.44 -4.46
C LEU A 61 -17.07 16.09 -5.06
N PHE A 62 -16.87 15.10 -4.20
CA PHE A 62 -16.59 13.72 -4.59
C PHE A 62 -17.58 12.78 -3.94
N THR A 63 -18.33 12.05 -4.77
CA THR A 63 -19.35 11.09 -4.34
C THR A 63 -19.00 9.69 -4.83
N CYS A 64 -19.28 8.69 -4.00
CA CYS A 64 -19.19 7.28 -4.37
C CYS A 64 -20.42 6.56 -3.82
N SER A 65 -20.98 5.67 -4.62
CA SER A 65 -22.13 4.85 -4.23
C SER A 65 -21.79 3.88 -3.09
N GLU A 66 -20.55 3.37 -3.08
CA GLU A 66 -20.05 2.43 -2.08
C GLU A 66 -18.82 2.98 -1.37
N GLU A 67 -18.73 2.76 -0.06
CA GLU A 67 -17.53 3.11 0.70
C GLU A 67 -16.55 1.93 0.74
N VAL A 68 -15.37 2.13 0.14
CA VAL A 68 -14.31 1.10 0.10
C VAL A 68 -13.16 1.48 1.05
N PRO A 69 -12.65 0.53 1.85
CA PRO A 69 -11.47 0.75 2.67
C PRO A 69 -10.21 0.82 1.79
N PRO A 70 -9.16 1.53 2.24
CA PRO A 70 -7.89 1.53 1.54
C PRO A 70 -7.26 0.14 1.51
N LEU A 71 -6.56 -0.17 0.43
CA LEU A 71 -5.84 -1.41 0.23
C LEU A 71 -4.37 -1.28 0.64
N ASP A 72 -3.77 -2.41 0.99
CA ASP A 72 -2.36 -2.48 1.31
C ASP A 72 -1.54 -2.73 0.04
N LEU A 73 -0.77 -1.73 -0.38
CA LEU A 73 0.04 -1.78 -1.60
C LEU A 73 1.04 -2.94 -1.60
N ARG A 74 1.57 -3.31 -0.42
CA ARG A 74 2.48 -4.45 -0.29
C ARG A 74 1.75 -5.76 -0.58
N LEU A 75 0.62 -6.00 0.08
CA LEU A 75 -0.17 -7.22 -0.14
C LEU A 75 -0.67 -7.31 -1.59
N ILE A 76 -1.06 -6.18 -2.20
CA ILE A 76 -1.42 -6.14 -3.61
C ILE A 76 -0.23 -6.59 -4.48
N CYS A 77 0.94 -6.00 -4.29
CA CYS A 77 2.14 -6.33 -5.07
C CYS A 77 2.54 -7.81 -4.91
N GLU A 78 2.56 -8.31 -3.68
CA GLU A 78 2.90 -9.70 -3.37
C GLU A 78 1.90 -10.67 -4.02
N LYS A 79 0.58 -10.43 -3.87
CA LYS A 79 -0.44 -11.29 -4.50
C LYS A 79 -0.38 -11.25 -6.02
N LEU A 80 -0.24 -10.07 -6.63
CA LEU A 80 -0.20 -9.93 -8.09
C LEU A 80 1.02 -10.62 -8.71
N ARG A 81 2.15 -10.62 -7.99
CA ARG A 81 3.38 -11.31 -8.38
C ARG A 81 3.30 -12.83 -8.18
N ALA A 82 2.72 -13.29 -7.07
CA ALA A 82 2.53 -14.72 -6.81
C ALA A 82 1.59 -15.39 -7.83
N ASN A 83 0.62 -14.62 -8.34
CA ASN A 83 -0.34 -15.10 -9.35
C ASN A 83 0.27 -15.32 -10.75
N SER A 84 1.57 -15.04 -10.92
CA SER A 84 2.31 -15.36 -12.15
C SER A 84 2.65 -16.85 -12.28
N SER A 85 2.62 -17.62 -11.17
CA SER A 85 3.30 -18.93 -11.12
C SER A 85 2.58 -20.05 -10.36
N VAL A 86 1.33 -19.90 -9.89
CA VAL A 86 0.71 -20.94 -9.03
C VAL A 86 -0.69 -21.33 -9.50
N LYS A 87 -0.81 -22.55 -10.07
CA LYS A 87 -2.06 -23.32 -10.05
C LYS A 87 -2.18 -23.91 -8.64
N LEU A 88 -3.10 -23.42 -7.81
CA LEU A 88 -3.39 -24.07 -6.54
C LEU A 88 -4.74 -24.77 -6.61
N ASP A 89 -4.68 -26.06 -6.28
CA ASP A 89 -5.79 -27.01 -6.18
C ASP A 89 -6.87 -26.52 -5.21
N THR A 90 -8.13 -26.80 -5.52
CA THR A 90 -9.29 -25.97 -5.11
C THR A 90 -9.85 -26.29 -3.71
N ASP A 91 -9.23 -27.19 -2.94
CA ASP A 91 -9.98 -27.89 -1.86
C ASP A 91 -9.63 -27.59 -0.39
N VAL A 92 -8.89 -26.51 -0.06
CA VAL A 92 -8.53 -26.21 1.37
C VAL A 92 -9.21 -24.94 1.94
N ARG A 93 -9.98 -24.17 1.16
CA ARG A 93 -10.53 -22.86 1.61
C ARG A 93 -11.86 -22.90 2.36
N LYS A 94 -12.36 -24.06 2.76
CA LYS A 94 -13.60 -24.15 3.55
C LYS A 94 -13.27 -24.35 5.03
N LEU A 95 -13.91 -23.54 5.88
CA LEU A 95 -13.90 -23.55 7.36
C LEU A 95 -13.00 -22.51 8.05
N ASN A 96 -13.19 -21.22 7.73
CA ASN A 96 -13.16 -20.18 8.76
C ASN A 96 -14.01 -18.99 8.30
N ASP A 97 -15.23 -18.84 8.83
CA ASP A 97 -16.21 -17.76 8.50
C ASP A 97 -15.79 -16.38 9.05
N ASN A 98 -14.48 -16.15 9.18
CA ASN A 98 -13.97 -14.86 9.62
C ASN A 98 -13.80 -13.95 8.41
N CYS A 99 -14.72 -13.00 8.25
CA CYS A 99 -14.64 -11.95 7.24
C CYS A 99 -14.03 -10.67 7.82
N CYS A 100 -13.32 -9.91 7.00
CA CYS A 100 -12.86 -8.59 7.39
C CYS A 100 -14.05 -7.65 7.62
N GLU A 101 -14.05 -6.94 8.75
CA GLU A 101 -15.12 -6.00 9.09
C GLU A 101 -15.27 -4.85 8.09
N GLY A 102 -14.17 -4.44 7.44
CA GLY A 102 -14.12 -3.32 6.50
C GLY A 102 -14.49 -3.66 5.06
N CYS A 103 -14.06 -4.81 4.51
CA CYS A 103 -14.32 -5.17 3.10
C CYS A 103 -15.21 -6.42 2.93
N LYS A 104 -15.63 -7.06 4.02
CA LYS A 104 -16.47 -8.28 4.06
C LYS A 104 -15.91 -9.49 3.30
N GLN A 105 -14.65 -9.45 2.85
CA GLN A 105 -13.96 -10.59 2.26
C GLN A 105 -13.44 -11.55 3.35
N GLY A 106 -13.28 -12.83 3.02
CA GLY A 106 -12.64 -13.80 3.90
C GLY A 106 -11.25 -13.34 4.34
N ILE A 107 -10.86 -13.63 5.58
CA ILE A 107 -9.63 -13.11 6.19
C ILE A 107 -8.36 -13.41 5.37
N TRP A 108 -8.32 -14.58 4.74
CA TRP A 108 -7.21 -15.05 3.90
C TRP A 108 -7.18 -14.36 2.52
N ASP A 109 -8.31 -13.81 2.08
CA ASP A 109 -8.46 -13.15 0.79
C ASP A 109 -8.38 -11.61 0.89
N CYS A 110 -8.70 -10.98 2.04
CA CYS A 110 -8.56 -9.52 2.21
C CYS A 110 -7.11 -9.05 2.01
N ILE A 111 -6.97 -7.95 1.26
CA ILE A 111 -5.74 -7.16 1.09
C ILE A 111 -5.92 -5.72 1.60
N CYS A 112 -7.01 -5.48 2.30
CA CYS A 112 -7.41 -4.20 2.85
C CYS A 112 -6.57 -3.81 4.07
N LEU A 113 -6.25 -2.53 4.25
CA LEU A 113 -5.50 -2.05 5.43
C LEU A 113 -6.28 -2.27 6.74
N VAL A 114 -7.62 -2.24 6.68
CA VAL A 114 -8.49 -2.53 7.83
C VAL A 114 -8.33 -3.96 8.34
N GLY A 115 -8.09 -4.93 7.43
CA GLY A 115 -7.91 -6.34 7.80
C GLY A 115 -6.59 -6.62 8.50
N LYS A 116 -5.54 -5.82 8.26
CA LYS A 116 -4.25 -5.97 8.97
C LYS A 116 -4.37 -5.71 10.47
N SER A 117 -5.26 -4.81 10.88
CA SER A 117 -5.54 -4.51 12.29
C SER A 117 -6.03 -5.74 13.05
N ASN A 118 -6.79 -6.62 12.38
CA ASN A 118 -7.43 -7.78 13.00
C ASN A 118 -6.65 -9.10 12.78
N GLN A 119 -5.58 -9.08 11.97
CA GLN A 119 -4.71 -10.25 11.72
C GLN A 119 -3.41 -10.23 12.54
N MET A 120 -3.07 -9.10 13.19
CA MET A 120 -1.80 -8.95 13.90
C MET A 120 -1.87 -9.41 15.36
N GLY A 121 -2.25 -10.66 15.58
CA GLY A 121 -1.78 -11.43 16.72
C GLY A 121 -0.44 -12.08 16.36
N LYS A 122 0.67 -11.40 16.72
CA LYS A 122 2.08 -11.85 16.70
C LYS A 122 2.91 -11.50 15.44
N ASN A 123 3.65 -10.38 15.59
CA ASN A 123 4.97 -10.06 15.02
C ASN A 123 5.12 -9.78 13.52
N LEU A 124 5.04 -8.49 13.12
CA LEU A 124 6.06 -7.84 12.27
C LEU A 124 5.92 -6.31 12.35
N SER A 125 6.70 -5.67 13.20
CA SER A 125 6.80 -4.20 13.31
C SER A 125 7.81 -3.66 12.29
N ALA A 126 7.34 -2.97 11.24
CA ALA A 126 8.07 -1.89 10.55
C ALA A 126 7.18 -1.18 9.50
N LEU A 127 6.49 -0.09 9.88
CA LEU A 127 6.13 1.02 8.99
C LEU A 127 5.97 2.32 9.84
N PRO A 128 6.34 3.52 9.33
CA PRO A 128 6.49 4.71 10.17
C PRO A 128 5.19 5.28 10.75
N LYS A 129 5.35 5.80 11.96
CA LYS A 129 4.36 6.41 12.84
C LYS A 129 3.88 7.79 12.34
N ALA A 130 3.09 7.84 11.27
CA ALA A 130 2.38 9.07 10.87
C ALA A 130 0.85 9.01 11.07
N PHE A 131 0.30 7.94 11.68
CA PHE A 131 -1.16 7.78 11.72
C PHE A 131 -1.79 7.31 13.06
N ILE A 132 -1.06 7.04 14.14
CA ILE A 132 -1.70 6.58 15.39
C ILE A 132 -1.11 7.29 16.61
N ASP A 133 -1.84 8.28 17.12
CA ASP A 133 -1.59 8.95 18.39
C ASP A 133 -2.27 8.15 19.53
N SER A 134 -1.45 7.64 20.46
CA SER A 134 -1.65 7.58 21.94
C SER A 134 -0.88 6.41 22.59
N LYS A 135 0.19 6.78 23.33
CA LYS A 135 0.73 6.24 24.61
C LYS A 135 0.30 4.81 25.01
N SER A 136 1.20 3.83 25.16
CA SER A 136 2.13 3.63 26.30
C SER A 136 2.93 2.31 26.07
N VAL A 137 4.27 2.26 26.20
CA VAL A 137 5.08 1.73 27.34
C VAL A 137 4.76 0.23 27.61
N SER A 138 5.64 -0.79 27.65
CA SER A 138 7.11 -0.93 27.75
C SER A 138 7.56 -2.40 27.50
N THR A 139 8.86 -2.55 27.15
CA THR A 139 9.89 -3.57 27.56
C THR A 139 9.84 -5.05 27.12
N GLU A 140 10.95 -5.47 26.44
CA GLU A 140 11.77 -6.72 26.55
C GLU A 140 11.08 -8.11 26.40
N SER A 141 11.63 -9.19 25.83
CA SER A 141 12.94 -9.65 25.37
C SER A 141 12.76 -11.01 24.62
N ASP A 142 13.78 -11.42 23.86
CA ASP A 142 14.23 -12.79 23.53
C ASP A 142 13.47 -13.74 22.55
N ARG A 143 14.19 -14.02 21.44
CA ARG A 143 14.54 -15.32 20.82
C ARG A 143 13.46 -16.42 20.66
N GLU A 144 13.20 -16.86 19.42
CA GLU A 144 13.73 -18.14 18.88
C GLU A 144 13.23 -18.48 17.46
N THR A 145 14.13 -19.16 16.75
CA THR A 145 14.19 -19.57 15.33
C THR A 145 13.24 -20.72 14.97
N LEU A 146 12.59 -20.67 13.78
CA LEU A 146 12.31 -21.89 13.01
C LEU A 146 12.19 -21.62 11.49
N SER A 147 12.93 -22.40 10.71
CA SER A 147 13.25 -22.24 9.29
C SER A 147 12.34 -23.03 8.33
N SER A 148 12.28 -22.53 7.08
CA SER A 148 12.16 -23.28 5.81
C SER A 148 10.79 -23.43 5.13
N THR A 149 10.30 -22.32 4.57
CA THR A 149 10.09 -22.17 3.11
C THR A 149 10.56 -20.76 2.75
N LYS A 150 11.39 -20.58 1.72
CA LYS A 150 11.84 -19.25 1.30
C LYS A 150 10.71 -18.48 0.62
N ASN A 151 9.73 -18.03 1.41
CA ASN A 151 8.90 -16.88 1.07
C ASN A 151 9.74 -15.62 1.28
N GLU A 152 10.84 -15.49 0.53
CA GLU A 152 11.62 -14.26 0.52
C GLU A 152 10.72 -13.19 -0.07
N VAL A 153 10.27 -12.25 0.79
CA VAL A 153 9.55 -11.07 0.33
C VAL A 153 10.47 -10.40 -0.70
N PRO A 154 10.02 -10.23 -1.95
CA PRO A 154 10.92 -9.88 -3.06
C PRO A 154 11.55 -8.49 -2.91
N TYR A 155 11.00 -7.65 -2.02
CA TYR A 155 11.46 -6.30 -1.77
C TYR A 155 11.45 -5.95 -0.28
N PRO A 156 12.38 -5.10 0.19
CA PRO A 156 12.41 -4.65 1.58
C PRO A 156 11.20 -3.75 1.90
N MET A 157 10.86 -3.64 3.20
CA MET A 157 9.78 -2.76 3.67
C MET A 157 10.02 -1.28 3.34
N SER A 158 11.28 -0.86 3.25
CA SER A 158 11.71 0.48 2.86
C SER A 158 11.22 0.87 1.46
N LEU A 159 11.10 -0.09 0.53
CA LEU A 159 10.51 0.13 -0.80
C LEU A 159 9.05 0.55 -0.68
N TYR A 160 8.27 -0.20 0.09
CA TYR A 160 6.84 0.06 0.25
C TYR A 160 6.58 1.37 1.02
N ASP A 161 7.43 1.70 1.98
CA ASP A 161 7.41 3.00 2.66
C ASP A 161 7.67 4.16 1.67
N LEU A 162 8.69 4.04 0.81
CA LEU A 162 8.93 5.01 -0.26
C LEU A 162 7.73 5.11 -1.19
N LEU A 163 7.17 3.96 -1.59
CA LEU A 163 6.03 3.88 -2.49
C LEU A 163 4.80 4.60 -1.93
N TYR A 164 4.47 4.40 -0.64
CA TYR A 164 3.39 5.12 0.03
C TYR A 164 3.63 6.64 0.04
N LYS A 165 4.88 7.08 0.23
CA LYS A 165 5.24 8.51 0.22
C LYS A 165 5.19 9.14 -1.19
N MET A 166 5.52 8.38 -2.23
CA MET A 166 5.42 8.82 -3.63
C MET A 166 3.97 8.87 -4.11
N LEU A 167 3.15 7.91 -3.66
CA LEU A 167 1.73 7.80 -3.95
C LEU A 167 0.86 8.46 -2.87
N ASP A 168 1.39 9.45 -2.15
CA ASP A 168 0.56 10.27 -1.28
C ASP A 168 -0.44 11.05 -2.12
N THR A 169 -1.72 10.76 -1.93
CA THR A 169 -2.83 11.41 -2.63
C THR A 169 -2.91 12.93 -2.40
N ASN A 170 -2.33 13.46 -1.32
CA ASN A 170 -2.20 14.90 -1.10
C ASN A 170 -0.87 15.42 -1.66
N SER A 171 -0.95 16.29 -2.68
CA SER A 171 0.23 16.83 -3.37
C SER A 171 1.15 17.66 -2.47
N SER A 172 0.62 18.27 -1.40
CA SER A 172 1.40 19.12 -0.49
C SER A 172 2.23 18.33 0.51
N THR A 173 1.80 17.11 0.86
CA THR A 173 2.51 16.23 1.81
C THR A 173 3.34 15.16 1.11
N ARG A 174 3.09 14.94 -0.19
CA ARG A 174 3.86 14.04 -1.05
C ARG A 174 5.36 14.34 -0.99
N ILE A 175 6.17 13.28 -0.98
CA ILE A 175 7.63 13.38 -0.97
C ILE A 175 8.13 14.13 -2.22
N SER A 176 9.17 14.94 -2.07
CA SER A 176 9.83 15.57 -3.22
C SER A 176 10.93 14.67 -3.78
N ALA A 177 11.32 14.87 -5.05
CA ALA A 177 12.41 14.12 -5.69
C ALA A 177 13.69 14.09 -4.82
N LYS A 178 14.09 15.25 -4.30
CA LYS A 178 15.28 15.38 -3.43
C LYS A 178 15.15 14.52 -2.17
N LYS A 179 13.98 14.50 -1.53
CA LYS A 179 13.74 13.67 -0.33
C LYS A 179 13.65 12.19 -0.68
N ALA A 180 13.09 11.84 -1.84
CA ALA A 180 13.00 10.46 -2.31
C ALA A 180 14.39 9.85 -2.53
N LEU A 181 15.31 10.60 -3.14
CA LEU A 181 16.70 10.13 -3.35
C LEU A 181 17.47 9.90 -2.04
N LEU A 182 17.08 10.56 -0.96
CA LEU A 182 17.64 10.39 0.39
C LEU A 182 16.88 9.34 1.23
N HIS A 183 15.97 8.59 0.61
CA HIS A 183 15.16 7.61 1.34
C HIS A 183 16.01 6.38 1.73
N PRO A 184 15.78 5.77 2.92
CA PRO A 184 16.51 4.57 3.36
C PRO A 184 16.50 3.42 2.34
N PHE A 185 15.46 3.35 1.50
CA PHE A 185 15.38 2.39 0.40
C PHE A 185 16.63 2.42 -0.50
N PHE A 186 17.09 3.61 -0.90
CA PHE A 186 18.27 3.73 -1.75
C PHE A 186 19.56 3.41 -0.98
N GLU A 187 19.63 3.70 0.32
CA GLU A 187 20.77 3.29 1.14
C GLU A 187 20.85 1.77 1.34
N GLU A 188 19.72 1.09 1.45
CA GLU A 188 19.66 -0.37 1.57
C GLU A 188 20.02 -1.06 0.25
N CYS A 189 19.59 -0.50 -0.89
CA CYS A 189 19.91 -1.05 -2.21
C CYS A 189 21.34 -0.73 -2.69
N LEU A 190 21.91 0.41 -2.31
CA LEU A 190 23.27 0.82 -2.70
C LEU A 190 24.36 0.20 -1.81
N LYS A 191 24.00 -0.56 -0.76
CA LYS A 191 24.94 -1.33 0.08
C LYS A 191 25.19 -2.75 -0.45
N LEU A 192 24.75 -3.06 -1.67
CA LEU A 192 24.92 -4.37 -2.31
C LEU A 192 26.17 -4.47 -3.21
N ASP A 193 27.10 -3.53 -3.12
CA ASP A 193 28.40 -3.57 -3.79
C ASP A 193 29.50 -4.20 -2.90
#